data_AF-A4VNW9-F1
#
_entry.id   AF-A4VNW9-F1
#
_cell.length_a   1.000
_cell.length_b   1.000
_cell.length_c   1.000
_cell.angle_alpha   90.00
_cell.angle_beta   90.00
_cell.angle_gamma   90.00
#
_symmetry.space_group_name_H-M   'P 1'
#
loop_
_entity.id
_entity.type
_entity.pdbx_description
1 polymer ?
#
loop_
_entity_poly.entity_id
_entity_poly.type
_entity_poly.pdbx_seq_one_letter_code
_entity_poly.pdbx_strand_id
1 'polypeptide(L)'
;MTSGTEEEQLAQIKDWWQRNGKPLVLGAVIALVLVFGWQFWQKHQINQAQSASVVYQQLLGAALESGEADAAEVSRLGNLLKKDFAGTHYAQYGSLFVAKVAVESGRLDEAASELRAIVDKPADKTLDELARQRLARVLAAQDKADEAIKLLDGKVDAAFVASREELRGDLLVQLGRNDEAHAAYSKAKESLSQDAAIGGLQMKLDDLARGEA
;
A
#
# COMPACT_ATOMS: atom_id res chain seq x y z
N MET A 1 54.48 -4.12 -49.74
CA MET A 1 55.01 -3.62 -48.46
C MET A 1 53.84 -3.46 -47.50
N THR A 2 53.42 -4.54 -46.85
CA THR A 2 52.27 -4.53 -45.91
C THR A 2 52.51 -5.41 -44.67
N SER A 3 53.57 -6.21 -44.67
CA SER A 3 53.86 -7.17 -43.60
C SER A 3 54.35 -6.53 -42.29
N GLY A 4 55.05 -5.39 -42.36
CA GLY A 4 55.58 -4.72 -41.15
C GLY A 4 54.50 -4.06 -40.29
N THR A 5 53.43 -3.57 -40.92
CA THR A 5 52.29 -2.96 -40.22
C THR A 5 51.45 -3.99 -39.46
N GLU A 6 51.37 -5.23 -39.93
CA GLU A 6 50.60 -6.29 -39.25
C GLU A 6 51.32 -6.80 -38.00
N GLU A 7 52.64 -7.02 -38.07
CA GLU A 7 53.44 -7.46 -36.91
C GLU A 7 53.52 -6.37 -35.82
N GLU A 8 53.67 -5.10 -36.20
CA GLU A 8 53.66 -3.98 -35.26
C GLU A 8 52.29 -3.80 -34.58
N GLN A 9 51.18 -3.95 -35.32
CA GLN A 9 49.85 -3.89 -34.73
C GLN A 9 49.60 -5.04 -33.73
N LEU A 10 50.04 -6.25 -34.07
CA LEU A 10 49.97 -7.41 -33.17
C LEU A 10 50.79 -7.21 -31.89
N ALA A 11 52.00 -6.64 -32.01
CA ALA A 11 52.85 -6.34 -30.85
C ALA A 11 52.21 -5.30 -29.92
N GLN A 12 51.57 -4.26 -30.47
CA GLN A 12 50.87 -3.23 -29.70
C GLN A 12 49.66 -3.77 -28.93
N ILE A 13 48.86 -4.64 -29.55
CA ILE A 13 47.72 -5.29 -28.88
C ILE A 13 48.21 -6.20 -27.74
N LYS A 14 49.30 -6.94 -27.97
CA LYS A 14 49.88 -7.84 -26.96
C LYS A 14 50.41 -7.07 -25.75
N ASP A 15 51.11 -5.96 -25.96
CA ASP A 15 51.61 -5.11 -24.87
C ASP A 15 50.45 -4.45 -24.10
N TRP A 16 49.42 -3.95 -24.80
CA TRP A 16 48.24 -3.40 -24.16
C TRP A 16 47.52 -4.44 -23.30
N TRP A 17 47.36 -5.66 -23.79
CA TRP A 17 46.73 -6.76 -23.07
C TRP A 17 47.55 -7.19 -21.85
N GLN A 18 48.88 -7.26 -21.96
CA GLN A 18 49.74 -7.58 -20.82
C GLN A 18 49.62 -6.52 -19.70
N ARG A 19 49.45 -5.24 -20.07
CA ARG A 19 49.30 -4.13 -19.12
C ARG A 19 47.89 -4.03 -18.53
N ASN A 20 46.84 -4.25 -19.34
CA ASN A 20 45.44 -3.92 -18.98
C ASN A 20 44.49 -5.12 -18.92
N GLY A 21 44.91 -6.32 -19.33
CA GLY A 21 44.03 -7.49 -19.42
C GLY A 21 43.48 -7.94 -18.06
N LYS A 22 44.28 -7.88 -16.99
CA LYS A 22 43.83 -8.25 -15.63
C LYS A 22 42.68 -7.36 -15.12
N PRO A 23 42.79 -6.02 -15.07
CA PRO A 23 41.69 -5.16 -14.63
C PRO A 23 40.48 -5.21 -15.57
N LEU A 24 40.69 -5.39 -16.89
CA LEU A 24 39.59 -5.53 -17.84
C LEU A 24 38.77 -6.81 -17.58
N VAL A 25 39.44 -7.96 -17.41
CA VAL A 25 38.79 -9.23 -17.10
C VAL A 25 38.10 -9.15 -15.73
N LEU A 26 38.74 -8.55 -14.72
CA LEU A 26 38.13 -8.36 -13.42
C LEU A 26 36.86 -7.50 -13.50
N GLY A 27 36.91 -6.38 -14.24
CA GLY A 27 35.75 -5.53 -14.47
C GLY A 27 34.63 -6.27 -15.21
N ALA A 28 34.96 -7.07 -16.22
CA ALA A 28 33.99 -7.89 -16.94
C ALA A 28 33.32 -8.93 -16.04
N VAL A 29 34.08 -9.62 -15.17
CA VAL A 29 33.53 -10.59 -14.21
C VAL A 29 32.60 -9.90 -13.21
N ILE A 30 32.99 -8.75 -12.66
CA ILE A 30 32.14 -7.97 -11.75
C ILE A 30 30.84 -7.56 -12.44
N ALA A 31 30.93 -7.04 -13.68
CA ALA A 31 29.75 -6.66 -14.45
C ALA A 31 28.79 -7.84 -14.68
N LEU A 32 29.31 -9.02 -15.01
CA LEU A 32 28.51 -10.23 -15.17
C LEU A 32 27.83 -10.64 -13.86
N VAL A 33 28.54 -10.63 -12.74
CA VAL A 33 27.97 -10.96 -11.42
C VAL A 33 26.84 -10.00 -11.05
N LEU A 34 27.00 -8.70 -11.31
CA LEU A 34 25.97 -7.70 -11.04
C LEU A 34 24.72 -7.92 -11.91
N VAL A 35 24.90 -8.16 -13.21
CA VAL A 35 23.78 -8.39 -14.15
C VAL A 35 23.03 -9.67 -13.81
N PHE A 36 23.72 -10.80 -13.65
CA PHE A 36 23.08 -12.07 -13.32
C PHE A 36 22.47 -12.08 -11.92
N GLY A 37 23.12 -11.43 -10.96
CA GLY A 37 22.58 -11.23 -9.61
C GLY A 37 21.25 -10.46 -9.64
N TRP A 38 21.21 -9.34 -10.38
CA TRP A 38 19.97 -8.56 -10.54
C TRP A 38 18.88 -9.34 -11.26
N GLN A 39 19.20 -10.05 -12.36
CA GLN A 39 18.23 -10.86 -13.09
C GLN A 39 17.67 -12.01 -12.24
N PHE A 40 18.53 -12.68 -11.47
CA PHE A 40 18.09 -13.74 -10.56
C PHE A 40 17.15 -13.19 -9.48
N TRP A 41 17.52 -12.05 -8.87
CA TRP A 41 16.68 -11.38 -7.87
C TRP A 41 15.33 -10.94 -8.45
N GLN A 42 15.32 -10.32 -9.63
CA GLN A 42 14.10 -9.89 -10.30
C GLN A 42 13.19 -11.08 -10.65
N LYS A 43 13.76 -12.18 -11.16
CA LYS A 43 13.01 -13.41 -11.45
C LYS A 43 12.41 -14.00 -10.17
N HIS A 44 13.18 -13.99 -9.06
CA HIS A 44 12.69 -14.45 -7.78
C HIS A 44 11.49 -13.61 -7.29
N GLN A 45 11.56 -12.28 -7.41
CA GLN A 45 10.45 -11.38 -7.05
C GLN A 45 9.20 -11.63 -7.90
N ILE A 46 9.36 -11.80 -9.22
CA ILE A 46 8.25 -12.10 -10.13
C ILE A 46 7.58 -13.44 -9.76
N ASN A 47 8.38 -14.49 -9.54
CA ASN A 47 7.86 -15.80 -9.17
C ASN A 47 7.15 -15.77 -7.80
N GLN A 48 7.68 -15.00 -6.85
CA GLN A 48 7.06 -14.80 -5.53
C GLN A 48 5.71 -14.08 -5.67
N ALA A 49 5.64 -13.02 -6.48
CA ALA A 49 4.39 -12.31 -6.75
C ALA A 49 3.35 -13.18 -7.48
N GLN A 50 3.78 -14.03 -8.42
CA GLN A 50 2.90 -14.99 -9.10
C GLN A 50 2.35 -16.05 -8.14
N SER A 51 3.17 -16.56 -7.23
CA SER A 51 2.71 -17.53 -6.23
C SER A 51 1.76 -16.88 -5.22
N ALA A 52 2.06 -15.65 -4.80
CA ALA A 52 1.21 -14.86 -3.92
C ALA A 52 -0.15 -14.54 -4.57
N SER A 53 -0.18 -14.27 -5.88
CA SER A 53 -1.43 -13.96 -6.58
C SER A 53 -2.40 -15.15 -6.58
N VAL A 54 -1.91 -16.39 -6.68
CA VAL A 54 -2.74 -17.59 -6.57
C VAL A 54 -3.38 -17.71 -5.19
N VAL A 55 -2.59 -17.50 -4.13
CA VAL A 55 -3.11 -17.50 -2.75
C VAL A 55 -4.13 -16.37 -2.55
N TYR A 56 -3.85 -15.19 -3.11
CA TYR A 56 -4.76 -14.06 -3.06
C TYR A 56 -6.08 -14.32 -3.81
N GLN A 57 -6.05 -15.01 -4.95
CA GLN A 57 -7.27 -15.41 -5.66
C GLN A 57 -8.14 -16.36 -4.82
N GLN A 58 -7.52 -17.32 -4.11
CA GLN A 58 -8.24 -18.17 -3.17
C GLN A 58 -8.85 -17.36 -2.03
N LEU A 59 -8.11 -16.36 -1.52
CA LEU A 59 -8.59 -15.47 -0.48
C LEU A 59 -9.80 -14.68 -0.96
N LEU A 60 -9.78 -14.17 -2.18
CA LEU A 60 -10.93 -13.50 -2.78
C LEU A 60 -12.13 -14.43 -2.87
N GLY A 61 -11.93 -15.70 -3.23
CA GLY A 61 -13.00 -16.71 -3.19
C GLY A 61 -13.62 -16.81 -1.80
N ALA A 62 -12.80 -17.04 -0.77
CA ALA A 62 -13.25 -17.15 0.62
C ALA A 62 -13.92 -15.88 1.17
N ALA A 63 -13.50 -14.70 0.70
CA ALA A 63 -13.97 -13.41 1.20
C ALA A 63 -15.15 -12.81 0.43
N LEU A 64 -15.35 -13.18 -0.84
CA LEU A 64 -16.30 -12.52 -1.74
C LEU A 64 -17.29 -13.45 -2.44
N GLU A 65 -17.13 -14.79 -2.37
CA GLU A 65 -18.14 -15.70 -2.93
C GLU A 65 -19.50 -15.50 -2.26
N SER A 66 -20.57 -15.74 -3.03
CA SER A 66 -21.94 -15.42 -2.62
C SER A 66 -22.32 -16.12 -1.31
N GLY A 67 -22.49 -15.35 -0.25
CA GLY A 67 -22.77 -15.85 1.10
C GLY A 67 -22.07 -15.01 2.16
N GLU A 68 -21.86 -15.61 3.32
CA GLU A 68 -21.00 -15.06 4.38
C GLU A 68 -19.55 -15.46 4.11
N ALA A 69 -18.60 -14.57 4.41
CA ALA A 69 -17.18 -14.87 4.23
C ALA A 69 -16.76 -16.05 5.11
N ASP A 70 -15.96 -16.98 4.56
CA ASP A 70 -15.31 -18.01 5.36
C ASP A 70 -14.17 -17.37 6.17
N ALA A 71 -14.53 -16.90 7.37
CA ALA A 71 -13.61 -16.14 8.21
C ALA A 71 -12.34 -16.94 8.59
N ALA A 72 -12.47 -18.26 8.76
CA ALA A 72 -11.35 -19.12 9.08
C ALA A 72 -10.39 -19.23 7.89
N GLU A 73 -10.93 -19.41 6.69
CA GLU A 73 -10.13 -19.50 5.47
C GLU A 73 -9.49 -18.16 5.08
N VAL A 74 -10.20 -17.05 5.23
CA VAL A 74 -9.63 -15.70 5.04
C VAL A 74 -8.47 -15.45 5.99
N SER A 75 -8.61 -15.79 7.28
CA SER A 75 -7.52 -15.64 8.25
C SER A 75 -6.34 -16.54 7.90
N ARG A 76 -6.59 -17.80 7.52
CA ARG A 76 -5.54 -18.75 7.12
C ARG A 76 -4.75 -18.27 5.90
N LEU A 77 -5.44 -17.87 4.83
CA LEU A 77 -4.84 -17.41 3.59
C LEU A 77 -4.16 -16.05 3.76
N GLY A 78 -4.74 -15.14 4.55
CA GLY A 78 -4.12 -13.86 4.89
C GLY A 78 -2.81 -14.04 5.66
N ASN A 79 -2.80 -14.93 6.67
CA ASN A 79 -1.57 -15.27 7.40
C ASN A 79 -0.52 -15.94 6.50
N LEU A 80 -0.94 -16.80 5.57
CA LEU A 80 -0.04 -17.39 4.58
C LEU A 80 0.61 -16.31 3.70
N LEU A 81 -0.17 -15.36 3.19
CA LEU A 81 0.33 -14.21 2.43
C LEU A 81 1.32 -13.36 3.24
N LYS A 82 1.00 -13.06 4.50
CA LYS A 82 1.89 -12.29 5.37
C LYS A 82 3.20 -13.01 5.68
N LYS A 83 3.15 -14.33 5.92
CA LYS A 83 4.32 -15.11 6.33
C LYS A 83 5.24 -15.42 5.16
N ASP A 84 4.68 -15.90 4.06
CA ASP A 84 5.46 -16.47 2.96
C ASP A 84 5.67 -15.47 1.81
N PHE A 85 4.87 -14.40 1.76
CA PHE A 85 4.83 -13.42 0.66
C PHE A 85 4.88 -11.95 1.14
N ALA A 86 5.44 -11.69 2.33
CA ALA A 86 5.51 -10.36 2.97
C ALA A 86 6.06 -9.22 2.08
N GLY A 87 6.91 -9.55 1.09
CA GLY A 87 7.50 -8.59 0.16
C GLY A 87 6.58 -8.18 -1.00
N THR A 88 5.38 -8.75 -1.10
CA THR A 88 4.45 -8.52 -2.21
C THR A 88 3.28 -7.64 -1.79
N HIS A 89 2.68 -6.92 -2.75
CA HIS A 89 1.46 -6.13 -2.51
C HIS A 89 0.28 -7.02 -2.07
N TYR A 90 0.26 -8.28 -2.53
CA TYR A 90 -0.75 -9.27 -2.16
C TYR A 90 -0.79 -9.54 -0.65
N ALA A 91 0.32 -9.45 0.06
CA ALA A 91 0.33 -9.55 1.53
C ALA A 91 -0.50 -8.45 2.19
N GLN A 92 -0.34 -7.20 1.75
CA GLN A 92 -1.11 -6.09 2.31
C GLN A 92 -2.57 -6.12 1.86
N TYR A 93 -2.84 -6.51 0.61
CA TYR A 93 -4.22 -6.73 0.16
C TYR A 93 -4.91 -7.85 0.98
N GLY A 94 -4.20 -8.93 1.29
CA GLY A 94 -4.69 -9.98 2.18
C GLY A 94 -5.00 -9.44 3.58
N SER A 95 -4.09 -8.68 4.19
CA SER A 95 -4.33 -8.03 5.49
C SER A 95 -5.57 -7.12 5.50
N LEU A 96 -5.86 -6.40 4.41
CA LEU A 96 -7.07 -5.59 4.32
C LEU A 96 -8.36 -6.43 4.40
N PHE A 97 -8.36 -7.65 3.84
CA PHE A 97 -9.49 -8.57 3.94
C PHE A 97 -9.60 -9.22 5.31
N VAL A 98 -8.46 -9.62 5.91
CA VAL A 98 -8.43 -10.11 7.30
C VAL A 98 -9.00 -9.04 8.24
N ALA A 99 -8.57 -7.79 8.09
CA ALA A 99 -9.10 -6.68 8.87
C ALA A 99 -10.61 -6.50 8.67
N LYS A 100 -11.11 -6.60 7.43
CA LYS A 100 -12.54 -6.51 7.14
C LYS A 100 -13.34 -7.59 7.87
N VAL A 101 -12.94 -8.86 7.72
CA VAL A 101 -13.60 -9.99 8.37
C VAL A 101 -13.52 -9.89 9.89
N ALA A 102 -12.40 -9.41 10.42
CA ALA A 102 -12.23 -9.16 11.84
C ALA A 102 -13.24 -8.10 12.34
N VAL A 103 -13.44 -7.00 11.62
CA VAL A 103 -14.49 -6.00 11.95
C VAL A 103 -15.89 -6.63 11.91
N GLU A 104 -16.22 -7.37 10.85
CA GLU A 104 -17.53 -8.02 10.70
C GLU A 104 -17.80 -9.04 11.82
N SER A 105 -16.75 -9.66 12.36
CA SER A 105 -16.83 -10.57 13.49
C SER A 105 -16.69 -9.90 14.87
N GLY A 106 -16.64 -8.56 14.95
CA GLY A 106 -16.46 -7.82 16.20
C GLY A 106 -15.05 -7.86 16.80
N ARG A 107 -14.06 -8.41 16.10
CA ARG A 107 -12.64 -8.49 16.52
C ARG A 107 -11.89 -7.21 16.14
N LEU A 108 -12.29 -6.10 16.74
CA LEU A 108 -11.75 -4.78 16.39
C LEU A 108 -10.24 -4.62 16.66
N ASP A 109 -9.70 -5.27 17.70
CA ASP A 109 -8.27 -5.22 18.00
C ASP A 109 -7.42 -5.90 16.91
N GLU A 110 -7.89 -7.03 16.40
CA GLU A 110 -7.23 -7.73 15.28
C GLU A 110 -7.26 -6.86 14.02
N ALA A 111 -8.42 -6.26 13.70
CA ALA A 111 -8.54 -5.35 12.57
C ALA A 111 -7.61 -4.14 12.69
N ALA A 112 -7.52 -3.54 13.87
CA ALA A 112 -6.62 -2.41 14.12
C ALA A 112 -5.16 -2.82 13.96
N SER A 113 -4.78 -4.02 14.42
CA SER A 113 -3.42 -4.55 14.27
C SER A 113 -3.06 -4.78 12.80
N GLU A 114 -3.94 -5.39 12.01
CA GLU A 114 -3.70 -5.62 10.57
C GLU A 114 -3.55 -4.30 9.80
N LEU A 115 -4.41 -3.32 10.07
CA LEU A 115 -4.39 -2.03 9.38
C LEU A 115 -3.18 -1.18 9.81
N ARG A 116 -2.80 -1.20 11.09
CA ARG A 116 -1.63 -0.47 11.59
C ARG A 116 -0.33 -0.99 10.97
N ALA A 117 -0.20 -2.31 10.80
CA ALA A 117 0.96 -2.88 10.13
C ALA A 117 1.12 -2.38 8.67
N ILE A 118 0.02 -2.11 7.96
CA ILE A 118 0.05 -1.51 6.63
C ILE A 118 0.46 -0.04 6.72
N VAL A 119 -0.13 0.73 7.63
CA VAL A 119 0.20 2.16 7.84
C VAL A 119 1.67 2.37 8.22
N ASP A 120 2.26 1.45 8.98
CA ASP A 120 3.66 1.53 9.42
C ASP A 120 4.65 1.27 8.27
N LYS A 121 4.29 0.42 7.31
CA LYS A 121 5.14 0.07 6.17
C LYS A 121 4.32 -0.17 4.89
N PRO A 122 3.72 0.87 4.32
CA PRO A 122 2.81 0.72 3.18
C PRO A 122 3.59 0.34 1.92
N ALA A 123 3.01 -0.50 1.07
CA ALA A 123 3.62 -0.85 -0.22
C ALA A 123 3.58 0.34 -1.19
N ASP A 124 2.57 1.20 -1.07
CA ASP A 124 2.45 2.46 -1.82
C ASP A 124 1.57 3.47 -1.06
N LYS A 125 1.52 4.71 -1.56
CA LYS A 125 0.75 5.81 -0.93
C LYS A 125 -0.77 5.58 -0.93
N THR A 126 -1.29 4.86 -1.91
CA THR A 126 -2.73 4.55 -1.99
C THR A 126 -3.11 3.57 -0.88
N LEU A 127 -2.29 2.56 -0.66
CA LEU A 127 -2.46 1.59 0.43
C LEU A 127 -2.29 2.22 1.81
N ASP A 128 -1.31 3.12 1.98
CA ASP A 128 -1.17 3.92 3.20
C ASP A 128 -2.49 4.63 3.53
N GLU A 129 -3.01 5.42 2.57
CA GLU A 129 -4.20 6.22 2.83
C GLU A 129 -5.45 5.38 3.05
N LEU A 130 -5.62 4.33 2.25
CA LEU A 130 -6.74 3.41 2.40
C LEU A 130 -6.73 2.73 3.79
N ALA A 131 -5.58 2.23 4.21
CA ALA A 131 -5.42 1.56 5.50
C ALA A 131 -5.59 2.54 6.66
N ARG A 132 -5.06 3.77 6.53
CA ARG A 132 -5.17 4.83 7.53
C ARG A 132 -6.61 5.26 7.77
N GLN A 133 -7.39 5.50 6.71
CA GLN A 133 -8.81 5.82 6.86
C GLN A 133 -9.61 4.65 7.46
N ARG A 134 -9.32 3.42 7.06
CA ARG A 134 -9.95 2.23 7.66
C ARG A 134 -9.57 2.06 9.14
N LEU A 135 -8.31 2.27 9.49
CA LEU A 135 -7.82 2.20 10.87
C LEU A 135 -8.50 3.25 11.73
N ALA A 136 -8.66 4.47 11.22
CA ALA A 136 -9.38 5.53 11.92
C ALA A 136 -10.84 5.12 12.22
N ARG A 137 -11.55 4.52 11.27
CA ARG A 137 -12.90 3.97 11.51
C ARG A 137 -12.91 2.86 12.56
N VAL A 138 -11.93 1.95 12.52
CA VAL A 138 -11.82 0.88 13.52
C VAL A 138 -11.55 1.45 14.90
N LEU A 139 -10.62 2.40 15.04
CA LEU A 139 -10.36 3.08 16.31
C LEU A 139 -11.59 3.82 16.83
N ALA A 140 -12.36 4.45 15.96
CA ALA A 140 -13.62 5.09 16.33
C ALA A 140 -14.65 4.11 16.90
N ALA A 141 -14.75 2.92 16.29
CA ALA A 141 -15.58 1.82 16.80
C ALA A 141 -15.04 1.21 18.11
N GLN A 142 -13.79 1.51 18.49
CA GLN A 142 -13.18 1.19 19.77
C GLN A 142 -13.25 2.36 20.76
N ASP A 143 -14.09 3.37 20.52
CA ASP A 143 -14.22 4.59 21.31
C ASP A 143 -12.93 5.44 21.40
N LYS A 144 -12.04 5.32 20.41
CA LYS A 144 -10.77 6.05 20.30
C LYS A 144 -10.80 7.10 19.19
N ALA A 145 -11.91 7.84 19.08
CA ALA A 145 -12.10 8.83 18.01
C ALA A 145 -11.02 9.94 18.00
N ASP A 146 -10.51 10.37 19.16
CA ASP A 146 -9.39 11.33 19.21
C ASP A 146 -8.09 10.77 18.62
N GLU A 147 -7.79 9.48 18.82
CA GLU A 147 -6.65 8.83 18.19
C GLU A 147 -6.88 8.69 16.67
N ALA A 148 -8.10 8.34 16.27
CA ALA A 148 -8.50 8.24 14.88
C ALA A 148 -8.33 9.57 14.13
N ILE A 149 -8.71 10.70 14.73
CA ILE A 149 -8.54 12.04 14.13
C ILE A 149 -7.05 12.34 13.90
N LYS A 150 -6.19 12.04 14.88
CA LYS A 150 -4.73 12.26 14.76
C LYS A 150 -4.11 11.46 13.62
N LEU A 151 -4.62 10.25 13.33
CA LEU A 151 -4.15 9.46 12.20
C LEU A 151 -4.37 10.15 10.85
N LEU A 152 -5.39 11.00 10.74
CA LEU A 152 -5.77 11.70 9.51
C LEU A 152 -5.04 13.03 9.31
N ASP A 153 -4.15 13.41 10.23
CA ASP A 153 -3.39 14.66 10.13
C ASP A 153 -2.35 14.62 9.00
N GLY A 154 -1.87 15.80 8.62
CA GLY A 154 -0.90 15.97 7.54
C GLY A 154 -1.51 16.09 6.14
N LYS A 155 -0.64 16.18 5.15
CA LYS A 155 -1.02 16.34 3.74
C LYS A 155 -1.39 14.97 3.14
N VAL A 156 -2.35 15.00 2.22
CA VAL A 156 -2.77 13.84 1.42
C VAL A 156 -2.89 14.26 -0.04
N ASP A 157 -2.79 13.30 -0.95
CA ASP A 157 -3.01 13.56 -2.37
C ASP A 157 -4.47 14.03 -2.59
N ALA A 158 -4.66 14.93 -3.57
CA ALA A 158 -5.94 15.60 -3.82
C ALA A 158 -7.13 14.62 -3.95
N ALA A 159 -6.88 13.44 -4.52
CA ALA A 159 -7.87 12.38 -4.70
C ALA A 159 -8.49 11.85 -3.39
N PHE A 160 -7.84 12.03 -2.24
CA PHE A 160 -8.30 11.52 -0.94
C PHE A 160 -8.75 12.62 0.01
N VAL A 161 -8.59 13.90 -0.34
CA VAL A 161 -8.95 15.02 0.56
C VAL A 161 -10.42 14.94 0.94
N ALA A 162 -11.31 14.73 -0.04
CA ALA A 162 -12.74 14.65 0.23
C ALA A 162 -13.10 13.52 1.21
N SER A 163 -12.64 12.29 0.97
CA SER A 163 -12.96 11.15 1.84
C SER A 163 -12.31 11.24 3.22
N ARG A 164 -11.11 11.83 3.30
CA ARG A 164 -10.40 12.04 4.57
C ARG A 164 -11.09 13.09 5.43
N GLU A 165 -11.51 14.20 4.84
CA GLU A 165 -12.19 15.28 5.56
C GLU A 165 -13.62 14.89 5.93
N GLU A 166 -14.32 14.12 5.09
CA GLU A 166 -15.60 13.54 5.45
C GLU A 166 -15.47 12.62 6.67
N LEU A 167 -14.49 11.70 6.66
CA LEU A 167 -14.23 10.83 7.80
C LEU A 167 -13.84 11.64 9.06
N ARG A 168 -13.03 12.69 8.92
CA ARG A 168 -12.70 13.58 10.04
C ARG A 168 -13.96 14.21 10.63
N GLY A 169 -14.87 14.67 9.79
CA GLY A 169 -16.17 15.19 10.21
C GLY A 169 -16.98 14.14 10.98
N ASP A 170 -17.09 12.91 10.47
CA ASP A 170 -17.82 11.81 11.13
C ASP A 170 -17.26 11.54 12.55
N LEU A 171 -15.93 11.53 12.68
CA LEU A 171 -15.25 11.34 13.97
C LEU A 171 -15.49 12.51 14.94
N LEU A 172 -15.53 13.75 14.43
CA LEU A 172 -15.81 14.94 15.23
C LEU A 172 -17.26 14.97 15.72
N VAL A 173 -18.21 14.52 14.90
CA VAL A 173 -19.61 14.34 15.32
C VAL A 173 -19.71 13.31 16.46
N GLN A 174 -19.00 12.19 16.37
CA GLN A 174 -18.97 11.19 17.45
C GLN A 174 -18.46 11.78 18.77
N LEU A 175 -17.56 12.78 18.71
CA LEU A 175 -17.04 13.50 19.88
C LEU A 175 -17.92 14.69 20.32
N GLY A 176 -19.03 14.98 19.63
CA GLY A 176 -19.88 16.14 19.88
C GLY A 176 -19.26 17.49 19.47
N ARG A 177 -18.21 17.48 18.63
CA ARG A 177 -17.48 18.68 18.17
C ARG A 177 -18.06 19.19 16.86
N ASN A 178 -19.33 19.61 16.90
CA ASN A 178 -20.13 19.90 15.70
C ASN A 178 -19.59 21.04 14.83
N ASP A 179 -19.08 22.14 15.43
CA ASP A 179 -18.47 23.25 14.68
C ASP A 179 -17.28 22.79 13.84
N GLU A 180 -16.42 21.96 14.43
CA GLU A 180 -15.25 21.42 13.76
C GLU A 180 -15.66 20.37 12.70
N ALA A 181 -16.69 19.58 12.98
CA ALA A 181 -17.25 18.64 12.02
C ALA A 181 -17.81 19.37 10.78
N HIS A 182 -18.54 20.48 10.99
CA HIS A 182 -19.06 21.32 9.91
C HIS A 182 -17.93 21.87 9.04
N ALA A 183 -16.83 22.34 9.65
CA ALA A 183 -15.65 22.79 8.92
C ALA A 183 -15.01 21.67 8.07
N ALA A 184 -14.89 20.46 8.64
CA ALA A 184 -14.34 19.30 7.93
C ALA A 184 -15.23 18.89 6.73
N TYR A 185 -16.55 18.78 6.94
CA TYR A 185 -17.49 18.49 5.85
C TYR A 185 -17.51 19.56 4.76
N SER A 186 -17.39 20.83 5.14
CA SER A 186 -17.31 21.92 4.15
C SER A 186 -16.08 21.77 3.25
N LYS A 187 -14.92 21.49 3.85
CA LYS A 187 -13.68 21.24 3.11
C LYS A 187 -13.75 19.98 2.24
N ALA A 188 -14.40 18.93 2.73
CA ALA A 188 -14.67 17.72 1.96
C ALA A 188 -15.48 18.05 0.70
N LYS A 189 -16.51 18.89 0.83
CA LYS A 189 -17.40 19.29 -0.26
C LYS A 189 -16.69 20.11 -1.33
N GLU A 190 -15.86 21.06 -0.91
CA GLU A 190 -15.02 21.87 -1.81
C GLU A 190 -14.05 21.03 -2.64
N SER A 191 -13.66 19.87 -2.12
CA SER A 191 -12.67 18.96 -2.74
C SER A 191 -13.30 17.92 -3.68
N LEU A 192 -14.63 17.86 -3.79
CA LEU A 192 -15.33 16.96 -4.70
C LEU A 192 -15.49 17.59 -6.09
N SER A 193 -15.08 16.87 -7.14
CA SER A 193 -15.46 17.21 -8.51
C SER A 193 -16.97 16.96 -8.71
N GLN A 194 -17.68 17.96 -9.24
CA GLN A 194 -19.13 17.98 -9.44
C GLN A 194 -19.68 16.67 -10.04
N ASP A 195 -20.59 16.00 -9.30
CA ASP A 195 -21.87 15.43 -9.77
C ASP A 195 -22.35 14.11 -9.10
N ALA A 196 -21.62 13.49 -8.17
CA ALA A 196 -22.14 12.27 -7.51
C ALA A 196 -22.08 12.25 -5.96
N ALA A 197 -21.20 13.02 -5.33
CA ALA A 197 -20.94 12.93 -3.89
C ALA A 197 -21.47 14.12 -3.06
N ILE A 198 -22.13 15.10 -3.69
CA ILE A 198 -22.63 16.31 -3.00
C ILE A 198 -23.85 16.00 -2.13
N GLY A 199 -24.72 15.06 -2.54
CA GLY A 199 -25.99 14.80 -1.84
C GLY A 199 -25.81 14.26 -0.41
N GLY A 200 -24.95 13.25 -0.23
CA GLY A 200 -24.71 12.66 1.09
C GLY A 200 -24.04 13.63 2.06
N LEU A 201 -23.07 14.40 1.57
CA LEU A 201 -22.35 15.38 2.38
C LEU A 201 -23.20 16.62 2.71
N GLN A 202 -24.06 17.07 1.78
CA GLN A 202 -25.02 18.14 2.06
C GLN A 202 -26.01 17.72 3.15
N MET A 203 -26.49 16.48 3.13
CA MET A 203 -27.37 15.95 4.17
C MET A 203 -26.68 15.98 5.55
N LYS A 204 -25.42 15.55 5.63
CA LYS A 204 -24.63 15.64 6.88
C LYS A 204 -24.48 17.08 7.38
N LEU A 205 -24.24 18.04 6.48
CA LEU A 205 -24.16 19.46 6.82
C LEU A 205 -25.51 20.01 7.33
N ASP A 206 -26.61 19.66 6.66
CA ASP A 206 -27.95 20.12 7.04
C ASP A 206 -28.39 19.55 8.40
N ASP A 207 -28.03 18.31 8.72
CA ASP A 207 -28.33 17.68 10.01
C ASP A 207 -27.59 18.36 11.16
N LEU A 208 -26.35 18.80 10.96
CA LEU A 208 -25.62 19.60 11.95
C LEU A 208 -26.29 20.96 12.19
N ALA A 209 -26.68 21.65 11.12
CA ALA A 209 -27.34 22.96 11.20
C ALA A 209 -28.69 22.91 11.92
N ARG A 210 -29.39 21.77 11.89
CA ARG A 210 -30.66 21.56 12.61
C ARG A 210 -30.48 21.23 14.08
N GLY A 211 -29.34 20.66 14.47
CA GLY A 211 -29.04 20.34 15.88
C GLY A 211 -28.66 21.55 16.73
N GLU A 212 -28.36 22.69 16.11
CA GLU A 212 -28.02 23.96 16.76
C GLU A 212 -29.24 24.87 17.02
N ALA A 213 -30.42 24.51 16.51
CA ALA A 213 -31.68 25.26 16.63
C ALA A 213 -32.58 24.72 17.76
#